data_AF-A0A5K4EDL9-F1
#
_entry.id   AF-A0A5K4EDL9-F1
#
_cell.length_a   1.000
_cell.length_b   1.000
_cell.length_c   1.000
_cell.angle_alpha   90.00
_cell.angle_beta   90.00
_cell.angle_gamma   90.00
#
_symmetry.space_group_name_H-M   'P 1'
#
loop_
_entity.id
_entity.type
_entity.pdbx_description
1 polymer ?
#
loop_
_entity_poly.entity_id
_entity_poly.type
_entity_poly.pdbx_seq_one_letter_code
_entity_poly.pdbx_strand_id
1 'polypeptide(L)'
;MPYRSDEVRMISNILFSPLYIIGRMKEELLLSIEMSSSFQFDVTQPVFEGRIILESKRYLWSASELKIQTTLSGFQNILYYYPQVSFIICISVVSFLMNMIYISSILLYILWRFFKKSRTPELPKLKNEPKPEKYPLRGEIDSEDNSFSD
;
A
#
# COMPACT_ATOMS: atom_id res chain seq x y z
N MET A 1 -28.73 12.49 31.04
CA MET A 1 -28.10 12.99 32.29
C MET A 1 -28.13 11.84 33.29
N PRO A 2 -27.01 11.49 33.93
CA PRO A 2 -27.05 10.54 35.04
C PRO A 2 -27.95 11.12 36.14
N TYR A 3 -29.01 10.39 36.49
CA TYR A 3 -29.95 10.84 37.51
C TYR A 3 -29.34 10.64 38.91
N ARG A 4 -29.34 11.71 39.71
CA ARG A 4 -29.05 11.67 41.14
C ARG A 4 -30.27 12.20 41.88
N SER A 5 -30.66 11.54 42.97
CA SER A 5 -31.74 12.03 43.81
C SER A 5 -31.34 13.33 44.52
N ASP A 6 -32.34 14.14 44.88
CA ASP A 6 -32.14 15.39 45.61
C ASP A 6 -31.47 15.16 46.98
N GLU A 7 -31.76 14.03 47.62
CA GLU A 7 -31.13 13.62 48.89
C GLU A 7 -29.61 13.41 48.73
N VAL A 8 -29.21 12.64 47.71
CA VAL A 8 -27.80 12.37 47.43
C VAL A 8 -27.06 13.65 47.05
N ARG A 9 -27.73 14.55 46.32
CA ARG A 9 -27.19 15.84 45.94
C ARG A 9 -27.01 16.77 47.15
N MET A 10 -27.96 16.76 48.08
CA MET A 10 -27.88 17.53 49.31
C MET A 10 -26.74 17.04 50.22
N ILE A 11 -26.62 15.72 50.41
CA ILE A 11 -25.52 15.12 51.20
C ILE A 11 -24.16 15.43 50.55
N SER A 12 -24.06 15.28 49.23
CA SER A 12 -22.84 15.61 48.48
C SER A 12 -22.47 17.09 48.62
N ASN A 13 -23.44 18.00 48.52
CA ASN A 13 -23.15 19.43 48.63
C ASN A 13 -22.80 19.85 50.06
N ILE A 14 -23.35 19.22 51.09
CA ILE A 14 -22.93 19.46 52.48
C ILE A 14 -21.50 18.98 52.70
N LEU A 15 -21.17 17.78 52.22
CA LEU A 15 -19.83 17.19 52.39
C LEU A 15 -18.74 18.00 51.68
N PHE A 16 -19.03 18.52 50.49
CA PHE A 16 -18.08 19.30 49.68
C PHE A 16 -18.25 20.82 49.78
N SER A 17 -19.16 21.30 50.63
CA SER A 17 -19.43 22.74 50.89
C SER A 17 -18.17 23.59 51.09
N PRO A 18 -17.21 23.23 51.96
CA PRO A 18 -16.01 24.04 52.13
C PRO A 18 -15.17 24.14 50.86
N LEU A 19 -15.12 23.07 50.03
CA LEU A 19 -14.38 23.07 48.77
C LEU A 19 -15.04 23.97 47.72
N TYR A 20 -16.37 24.03 47.70
CA TYR A 20 -17.12 24.95 46.84
C TYR A 20 -16.91 26.41 47.25
N ILE A 21 -16.94 26.70 48.56
CA ILE A 21 -16.76 28.07 49.09
C ILE A 21 -15.33 28.59 48.81
N ILE A 22 -14.32 27.73 48.92
CA ILE A 22 -12.92 28.08 48.61
C ILE A 22 -12.70 28.20 47.08
N GLY A 23 -13.71 27.88 46.27
CA GLY A 23 -13.66 27.99 44.80
C GLY A 23 -12.79 26.93 44.13
N ARG A 24 -12.42 25.87 44.86
CA ARG A 24 -11.60 24.76 44.36
C ARG A 24 -12.39 23.72 43.59
N MET A 25 -13.70 23.68 43.80
CA MET A 25 -14.65 22.86 43.04
C MET A 25 -15.77 23.74 42.51
N LYS A 26 -16.23 23.44 41.31
CA LYS A 26 -17.48 23.96 40.74
C LYS A 26 -18.39 22.78 40.41
N GLU A 27 -19.69 22.95 40.61
CA GLU A 27 -20.70 21.96 40.25
C GLU A 27 -20.98 22.07 38.73
N GLU A 28 -20.06 21.54 37.92
CA GLU A 28 -20.20 21.52 36.45
C GLU A 28 -20.50 20.08 36.01
N LEU A 29 -21.65 19.87 35.35
CA LEU A 29 -22.01 18.58 34.76
C LEU A 29 -21.54 18.53 33.31
N LEU A 30 -20.43 17.84 33.08
CA LEU A 30 -19.94 17.56 31.74
C LEU A 30 -20.75 16.43 31.11
N LEU A 31 -21.41 16.71 29.99
CA LEU A 31 -22.18 15.75 29.20
C LEU A 31 -21.46 15.50 27.88
N SER A 32 -20.84 14.32 27.75
CA SER A 32 -20.29 13.87 26.47
C SER A 32 -21.37 13.12 25.70
N ILE A 33 -21.79 13.68 24.57
CA ILE A 33 -22.77 13.07 23.67
C ILE A 33 -22.04 12.70 22.38
N GLU A 34 -22.07 11.41 22.04
CA GLU A 34 -21.55 10.93 20.76
C GLU A 34 -22.57 11.24 19.65
N MET A 35 -22.22 12.16 18.75
CA MET A 35 -23.11 12.58 17.65
C MET A 35 -23.08 11.59 16.47
N SER A 36 -21.94 10.95 16.23
CA SER A 36 -21.76 9.92 15.22
C SER A 36 -20.62 9.00 15.64
N SER A 37 -20.85 7.70 15.57
CA SER A 37 -19.88 6.68 15.97
C SER A 37 -19.01 6.15 14.84
N SER A 38 -19.44 6.31 13.59
CA SER A 38 -18.80 5.69 12.42
C SER A 38 -18.96 6.54 11.16
N PHE A 39 -18.74 7.85 11.30
CA PHE A 39 -18.72 8.74 10.15
C PHE A 39 -17.57 8.37 9.20
N GLN A 40 -17.91 7.88 8.00
CA GLN A 40 -16.92 7.62 6.95
C GLN A 40 -16.78 8.87 6.10
N PHE A 41 -15.56 9.40 6.06
CA PHE A 41 -15.25 10.55 5.22
C PHE A 41 -15.06 10.09 3.76
N ASP A 42 -15.94 10.53 2.86
CA ASP A 42 -15.77 10.32 1.42
C ASP A 42 -14.86 11.41 0.85
N VAL A 43 -13.78 11.01 0.17
CA VAL A 43 -12.82 11.94 -0.45
C VAL A 43 -13.45 12.66 -1.65
N THR A 44 -14.48 12.06 -2.27
CA THR A 44 -15.13 12.60 -3.47
C THR A 44 -16.14 13.70 -3.15
N GLN A 45 -16.69 13.71 -1.93
CA GLN A 45 -17.63 14.72 -1.45
C GLN A 45 -17.25 15.19 -0.04
N PRO A 46 -16.32 16.17 0.08
CA PRO A 46 -15.92 16.71 1.36
C PRO A 46 -17.07 17.42 2.08
N VAL A 47 -17.20 17.17 3.39
CA VAL A 47 -18.13 17.90 4.27
C VAL A 47 -17.45 19.19 4.73
N PHE A 48 -17.93 20.32 4.23
CA PHE A 48 -17.38 21.64 4.55
C PHE A 48 -18.03 22.31 5.77
N GLU A 49 -19.31 22.04 6.02
CA GLU A 49 -20.07 22.67 7.10
C GLU A 49 -20.84 21.62 7.89
N GLY A 50 -20.78 21.74 9.22
CA GLY A 50 -21.62 21.01 10.15
C GLY A 50 -22.32 22.01 11.06
N ARG A 51 -23.64 21.86 11.24
CA ARG A 51 -24.43 22.70 12.14
C ARG A 51 -24.88 21.86 13.34
N ILE A 52 -24.51 22.32 14.53
CA ILE A 52 -24.99 21.74 15.79
C ILE A 52 -26.02 22.70 16.36
N ILE A 53 -27.21 22.19 16.62
CA ILE A 53 -28.30 22.95 17.24
C ILE A 53 -28.57 22.31 18.59
N LEU A 54 -28.39 23.11 19.64
CA LEU A 54 -28.70 22.71 21.01
C LEU A 54 -30.00 23.40 21.41
N GLU A 55 -31.09 22.66 21.45
CA GLU A 55 -32.39 23.19 21.88
C GLU A 55 -32.59 22.97 23.38
N SER A 56 -32.83 24.05 24.11
CA SER A 56 -33.17 23.98 25.53
C SER A 56 -34.19 25.04 25.88
N LYS A 57 -35.27 24.62 26.55
CA LYS A 57 -36.32 25.51 27.03
C LYS A 57 -36.16 25.89 28.51
N ARG A 58 -35.36 25.13 29.27
CA ARG A 58 -35.28 25.24 30.74
C ARG A 58 -33.88 25.08 31.34
N TYR A 59 -32.90 24.66 30.55
CA TYR A 59 -31.53 24.41 31.02
C TYR A 59 -30.59 25.50 30.52
N LEU A 60 -29.75 26.00 31.43
CA LEU A 60 -28.67 26.93 31.13
C LEU A 60 -27.40 26.13 30.85
N TRP A 61 -26.76 26.43 29.72
CA TRP A 61 -25.52 25.79 29.31
C TRP A 61 -24.38 26.79 29.44
N SER A 62 -23.32 26.42 30.16
CA SER A 62 -22.18 27.30 30.37
C SER A 62 -21.22 27.30 29.18
N ALA A 63 -20.93 26.11 28.64
CA ALA A 63 -20.04 25.93 27.50
C ALA A 63 -20.41 24.64 26.75
N SER A 64 -20.12 24.62 25.45
CA SER A 64 -20.23 23.42 24.61
C SER A 64 -18.93 23.23 23.86
N GLU A 65 -18.31 22.06 24.00
CA GLU A 65 -17.11 21.69 23.28
C GLU A 65 -17.43 20.55 22.31
N LEU A 66 -17.04 20.71 21.05
CA LEU A 66 -17.13 19.66 20.05
C LEU A 66 -15.78 18.97 19.92
N LYS A 67 -15.73 17.69 20.30
CA LYS A 67 -14.53 16.86 20.14
C LYS A 67 -14.71 15.90 18.96
N ILE A 68 -14.00 16.18 17.87
CA ILE A 68 -13.94 15.28 16.71
C ILE A 68 -12.82 14.28 16.94
N GLN A 69 -13.17 13.01 17.17
CA GLN A 69 -12.20 11.92 17.29
C GLN A 69 -12.16 11.16 15.97
N THR A 70 -11.08 11.32 15.22
CA THR A 70 -10.87 10.55 13.99
C THR A 70 -10.09 9.29 14.32
N THR A 71 -10.62 8.13 13.93
CA THR A 71 -9.89 6.87 13.95
C THR A 71 -9.50 6.55 12.51
N LEU A 72 -8.22 6.76 12.18
CA LEU A 72 -7.71 6.32 10.88
C LEU A 72 -7.66 4.79 10.88
N SER A 73 -8.24 4.16 9.87
CA SER A 73 -8.24 2.71 9.73
C SER A 73 -7.07 2.22 8.86
N GLY A 74 -6.53 1.04 9.19
CA GLY A 74 -5.59 0.31 8.34
C GLY A 74 -4.20 0.95 8.15
N PHE A 75 -3.72 0.93 6.90
CA PHE A 75 -2.37 1.40 6.51
C PHE A 75 -2.19 2.90 6.71
N GLN A 76 -3.25 3.69 6.52
CA GLN A 76 -3.20 5.14 6.69
C GLN A 76 -2.87 5.55 8.13
N ASN A 77 -3.32 4.76 9.10
CA ASN A 77 -3.01 4.99 10.52
C ASN A 77 -1.50 4.88 10.78
N ILE A 78 -0.89 3.82 10.26
CA ILE A 78 0.56 3.58 10.41
C ILE A 78 1.35 4.69 9.70
N LEU A 79 0.91 5.09 8.51
CA LEU A 79 1.53 6.15 7.73
C LEU A 79 1.44 7.52 8.44
N TYR A 80 0.33 7.82 9.11
CA TYR A 80 0.11 9.09 9.80
C TYR A 80 0.91 9.22 11.09
N TYR A 81 0.92 8.17 11.93
CA TYR A 81 1.62 8.23 13.21
C TYR A 81 3.13 7.94 13.10
N TYR A 82 3.56 7.10 12.15
CA TYR A 82 4.96 6.65 12.03
C TYR A 82 5.48 6.68 10.58
N PRO A 83 5.64 7.87 9.98
CA PRO A 83 5.96 8.02 8.55
C PRO A 83 7.30 7.36 8.16
N GLN A 84 8.30 7.39 9.05
CA GLN A 84 9.61 6.81 8.80
C GLN A 84 9.54 5.27 8.71
N VAL A 85 8.80 4.63 9.62
CA VAL A 85 8.67 3.17 9.66
C VAL A 85 7.87 2.67 8.47
N SER A 86 6.77 3.36 8.12
CA SER A 86 5.97 3.00 6.95
C SER A 86 6.75 3.10 5.64
N PHE A 87 7.65 4.09 5.51
CA PHE A 87 8.49 4.25 4.32
C PHE A 87 9.46 3.07 4.15
N ILE A 88 10.13 2.67 5.24
CA ILE A 88 11.04 1.52 5.23
C ILE A 88 10.29 0.23 4.89
N ILE A 89 9.11 0.02 5.48
CA ILE A 89 8.27 -1.16 5.16
C ILE A 89 7.88 -1.15 3.69
N CYS A 90 7.47 0.01 3.14
CA CYS A 90 7.07 0.13 1.75
C CYS A 90 8.22 -0.21 0.79
N ILE A 91 9.41 0.36 1.00
CA ILE A 91 10.61 0.03 0.22
C ILE A 91 10.95 -1.45 0.32
N SER A 92 10.90 -2.02 1.53
CA SER A 92 11.19 -3.43 1.76
C SER A 92 10.24 -4.33 0.99
N VAL A 93 8.93 -4.06 1.03
CA VAL A 93 7.92 -4.83 0.28
C VAL A 93 8.14 -4.72 -1.22
N VAL A 94 8.36 -3.50 -1.74
CA VAL A 94 8.62 -3.30 -3.18
C VAL A 94 9.88 -4.04 -3.63
N SER A 95 10.96 -3.93 -2.85
CA SER A 95 12.21 -4.63 -3.12
C SER A 95 12.04 -6.15 -3.09
N PHE A 96 11.30 -6.66 -2.11
CA PHE A 96 11.02 -8.10 -2.00
C PHE A 96 10.21 -8.62 -3.18
N LEU A 97 9.18 -7.88 -3.61
CA LEU A 97 8.37 -8.24 -4.78
C LEU A 97 9.19 -8.25 -6.07
N MET A 98 10.05 -7.24 -6.27
CA MET A 98 10.95 -7.20 -7.43
C MET A 98 11.91 -8.39 -7.44
N ASN A 99 12.48 -8.74 -6.28
CA ASN A 99 13.34 -9.91 -6.15
C ASN A 99 12.58 -11.21 -6.43
N MET A 100 11.35 -11.36 -5.92
CA MET A 100 10.51 -12.53 -6.20
C MET A 100 10.21 -12.67 -7.70
N ILE A 101 9.87 -11.58 -8.39
CA ILE A 101 9.63 -11.57 -9.84
C ILE A 101 10.91 -11.96 -10.59
N TYR A 102 12.06 -11.43 -10.18
CA TYR A 102 13.34 -11.73 -10.81
C TYR A 102 13.70 -13.22 -10.70
N ILE A 103 13.59 -13.80 -9.50
CA ILE A 103 13.83 -15.23 -9.27
C ILE A 103 12.85 -16.09 -10.06
N SER A 104 11.56 -15.71 -10.07
CA SER A 104 10.53 -16.40 -10.84
C SER A 104 10.83 -16.39 -12.34
N SER A 105 11.27 -15.24 -12.88
CA SER A 105 11.66 -15.10 -14.28
C SER A 105 12.84 -16.01 -14.64
N ILE A 106 13.84 -16.12 -13.76
CA ILE A 106 14.99 -17.01 -13.98
C ILE A 106 14.56 -18.47 -13.95
N LEU A 107 13.72 -18.85 -12.99
CA LEU A 107 13.20 -20.21 -12.89
C LEU A 107 12.41 -20.59 -14.15
N LEU A 108 11.56 -19.68 -14.64
CA LEU A 108 10.79 -19.87 -15.87
C LEU A 108 11.71 -20.01 -17.09
N TYR A 109 12.78 -19.20 -17.18
CA TYR A 109 13.76 -19.29 -18.26
C TYR A 109 14.51 -20.64 -18.26
N ILE A 110 14.91 -21.12 -17.09
CA ILE A 110 15.58 -22.43 -16.94
C ILE A 110 14.62 -23.56 -17.34
N LEU A 111 13.37 -23.50 -16.88
CA LEU A 111 12.35 -24.48 -17.22
C LEU A 111 12.07 -24.51 -18.72
N TRP A 112 11.95 -23.34 -19.36
CA TRP A 112 11.78 -23.23 -20.81
C TRP A 112 12.98 -23.80 -21.58
N ARG A 113 14.22 -23.51 -21.15
CA ARG A 113 15.43 -24.08 -21.76
C ARG A 113 15.48 -25.60 -21.63
N PHE A 114 15.10 -26.14 -20.46
CA PHE A 114 15.03 -27.58 -20.22
C PHE A 114 13.99 -28.25 -21.14
N PHE A 115 12.80 -27.65 -21.26
CA PHE A 115 11.73 -28.14 -22.13
C PHE A 115 12.06 -28.02 -23.64
N LYS A 116 12.89 -27.04 -24.03
CA LYS A 116 13.42 -26.94 -25.40
C LYS A 116 14.44 -28.04 -25.69
N LYS A 117 15.28 -28.42 -24.71
CA LYS A 117 16.28 -29.47 -24.84
C LYS A 117 15.67 -30.89 -24.94
N SER A 118 14.51 -31.13 -24.33
CA SER A 118 13.78 -32.39 -24.45
C SER A 118 13.00 -32.56 -25.77
N ARG A 119 12.92 -31.53 -26.62
CA ARG A 119 12.23 -31.56 -27.92
C ARG A 119 13.17 -31.62 -29.14
N THR A 120 14.41 -32.07 -28.97
CA THR A 120 15.29 -32.43 -30.10
C THR A 120 15.15 -33.93 -30.37
N PRO A 121 14.32 -34.37 -31.35
CA PRO A 121 14.34 -35.76 -31.78
C PRO A 121 15.69 -36.05 -32.45
N GLU A 122 16.36 -37.12 -32.03
CA GLU A 122 17.54 -37.62 -32.73
C GLU A 122 17.14 -37.95 -34.18
N LEU A 123 17.73 -37.23 -35.13
CA LEU A 123 17.58 -37.52 -36.56
C LEU A 123 18.20 -38.92 -36.84
N PRO A 124 17.44 -39.86 -37.45
CA PRO A 124 18.00 -41.16 -37.79
C PRO A 124 19.10 -40.96 -38.83
N LYS A 125 20.29 -41.52 -38.54
CA LYS A 125 21.44 -41.51 -39.44
C LYS A 125 21.03 -42.11 -40.79
N LEU A 126 20.90 -41.27 -41.81
CA LEU A 126 20.74 -41.72 -43.20
C LEU A 126 22.06 -42.36 -43.63
N LYS A 127 22.15 -43.67 -43.48
CA LYS A 127 23.06 -44.54 -44.23
C LYS A 127 22.67 -44.36 -45.70
N ASN A 128 23.53 -43.73 -46.50
CA ASN A 128 23.72 -43.90 -47.95
C ASN A 128 24.61 -42.77 -48.50
N GLU A 129 25.92 -42.97 -48.45
CA GLU A 129 26.88 -42.13 -49.19
C GLU A 129 27.42 -42.98 -50.36
N PRO A 130 27.11 -42.68 -51.64
CA PRO A 130 27.90 -43.17 -52.75
C PRO A 130 29.01 -42.15 -53.07
N LYS A 131 30.25 -42.60 -52.84
CA LYS A 131 31.55 -42.26 -53.42
C LYS A 131 31.66 -40.99 -54.32
N PRO A 132 32.66 -40.11 -54.12
CA PRO A 132 32.78 -38.87 -54.89
C PRO A 132 33.29 -39.12 -56.32
N GLU A 133 32.50 -38.69 -57.31
CA GLU A 133 32.89 -38.58 -58.71
C GLU A 133 33.60 -37.24 -58.92
N LYS A 134 34.83 -37.28 -59.45
CA LYS A 134 35.67 -36.11 -59.73
C LYS A 134 35.11 -35.34 -60.93
N TYR A 135 34.79 -34.06 -60.75
CA TYR A 135 34.57 -33.14 -61.86
C TYR A 135 35.91 -32.57 -62.35
N PRO A 136 36.12 -32.41 -63.68
CA PRO A 136 37.36 -31.87 -64.22
C PRO A 136 37.41 -30.34 -64.04
N LEU A 137 38.54 -29.84 -63.55
CA LEU A 137 38.89 -28.41 -63.63
C LEU A 137 39.16 -28.07 -65.10
N ARG A 138 38.22 -27.37 -65.73
CA ARG A 138 38.36 -26.78 -67.07
C ARG A 138 38.34 -25.27 -66.92
N GLY A 139 39.46 -24.63 -67.20
CA GLY A 139 39.62 -23.18 -67.17
C GLY A 139 41.09 -22.77 -67.09
N GLU A 140 41.92 -23.34 -67.96
CA GLU A 140 43.23 -22.79 -68.30
C GLU A 140 42.94 -21.57 -69.19
N ILE A 141 43.12 -20.38 -68.63
CA ILE A 141 43.09 -19.12 -69.38
C ILE A 141 44.55 -18.81 -69.67
N ASP A 142 44.91 -18.99 -70.94
CA ASP A 142 46.17 -18.60 -71.53
C ASP A 142 46.47 -17.12 -71.21
N SER A 143 47.64 -16.88 -70.65
CA SER A 143 48.24 -15.55 -70.52
C SER A 143 49.30 -15.42 -71.60
N GLU A 144 48.85 -15.11 -72.82
CA GLU A 144 49.70 -14.48 -73.83
C GLU A 144 49.61 -12.97 -73.66
N ASP A 145 50.66 -12.36 -73.13
CA ASP A 145 51.16 -11.10 -73.68
C ASP A 145 52.63 -10.87 -73.32
N ASN A 146 53.47 -11.42 -74.20
CA ASN A 146 54.53 -10.75 -74.95
C ASN A 146 55.40 -9.69 -74.23
N SER A 147 56.64 -10.13 -74.00
CA SER A 147 57.85 -9.33 -73.90
C SER A 147 58.13 -8.53 -75.17
N PHE A 148 58.46 -7.26 -75.00
CA PHE A 148 59.01 -6.33 -75.99
C PHE A 148 60.46 -6.72 -76.34
N SER A 149 60.83 -6.78 -77.64
CA SER A 149 62.20 -6.58 -78.15
C SER A 149 62.18 -6.43 -79.69
N ASP A 150 62.66 -5.26 -80.14
CA ASP A 150 63.12 -4.80 -81.47
C ASP A 150 62.18 -4.77 -82.69
#